data_AF-A0A5B7F1S8-F1
#
_entry.id   AF-A0A5B7F1S8-F1
#
_cell.length_a   1.000
_cell.length_b   1.000
_cell.length_c   1.000
_cell.angle_alpha   90.00
_cell.angle_beta   90.00
_cell.angle_gamma   90.00
#
_symmetry.space_group_name_H-M   'P 1'
#
loop_
_entity.id
_entity.type
_entity.pdbx_description
1 polymer ?
#
loop_
_entity_poly.entity_id
_entity_poly.type
_entity_poly.pdbx_seq_one_letter_code
_entity_poly.pdbx_strand_id
1 'polypeptide(L)'
;MFYDGKKATYIYSMYTYFQSNGHFVCKLFDVFTPFSVGLIYLMYRSFKYVSIHKPNTSRPANSERYIICKWKKEGTEDVYKYLFEMNERIIGLSSTSMDIVELVPVEDLQADQEFFDYMYSSNNE
;
A
#
# COMPACT_ATOMS: atom_id res chain seq x y z
N MET A 1 -12.99 7.57 11.99
CA MET A 1 -11.93 8.51 12.42
C MET A 1 -10.65 7.72 12.60
N PHE A 2 -9.80 7.72 11.58
CA PHE A 2 -8.51 7.04 11.57
C PHE A 2 -7.46 8.00 12.12
N TYR A 3 -7.32 8.06 13.44
CA TYR A 3 -6.32 8.92 14.08
C TYR A 3 -5.08 8.12 14.52
N ASP A 4 -3.93 8.65 14.11
CA ASP A 4 -2.72 8.80 14.93
C ASP A 4 -1.79 7.58 15.16
N GLY A 5 -1.26 7.00 14.08
CA GLY A 5 -0.07 6.14 14.19
C GLY A 5 0.17 5.14 13.05
N LYS A 6 -0.88 4.80 12.29
CA LYS A 6 -0.81 3.74 11.26
C LYS A 6 -0.16 4.19 9.94
N LYS A 7 -0.22 5.49 9.60
CA LYS A 7 0.44 6.02 8.39
C LYS A 7 1.96 6.04 8.53
N ALA A 8 2.46 6.28 9.75
CA ALA A 8 3.91 6.32 10.04
C ALA A 8 4.62 4.95 9.88
N THR A 9 3.90 3.83 10.08
CA THR A 9 4.45 2.48 9.88
C THR A 9 4.82 2.19 8.43
N TYR A 10 4.12 2.78 7.45
CA TYR A 10 4.43 2.60 6.03
C TYR A 10 5.81 3.18 5.65
N ILE A 11 6.27 4.20 6.37
CA ILE A 11 7.49 4.98 6.09
C ILE A 11 8.76 4.22 6.49
N TYR A 12 8.76 3.61 7.68
CA TYR A 12 9.94 2.89 8.17
C TYR A 12 10.26 1.67 7.31
N SER A 13 9.23 1.06 6.72
CA SER A 13 9.35 -0.03 5.75
C SER A 13 9.82 0.44 4.36
N MET A 14 9.67 1.72 4.01
CA MET A 14 10.24 2.29 2.78
C MET A 14 11.77 2.45 2.86
N TYR A 15 12.34 2.48 4.06
CA TYR A 15 13.79 2.58 4.23
C TYR A 15 14.53 1.26 3.89
N THR A 16 13.86 0.10 4.01
CA THR A 16 14.41 -1.21 3.60
C THR A 16 14.34 -1.47 2.09
N TYR A 17 13.82 -0.53 1.31
CA TYR A 17 13.60 -0.57 -0.15
C TYR A 17 14.88 -0.43 -1.00
N PHE A 18 16.04 -0.27 -0.34
CA PHE A 18 17.30 0.12 -0.97
C PHE A 18 18.11 -1.04 -1.58
N GLN A 19 17.70 -2.30 -1.40
CA GLN A 19 18.40 -3.44 -2.01
C GLN A 19 17.61 -3.99 -3.20
N SER A 20 18.28 -4.10 -4.36
CA SER A 20 17.76 -4.85 -5.50
C SER A 20 17.40 -6.27 -5.07
N ASN A 21 16.30 -6.80 -5.62
CA ASN A 21 15.71 -8.09 -5.20
C ASN A 21 15.21 -8.16 -3.74
N GLY A 22 15.12 -7.03 -3.04
CA GLY A 22 14.58 -6.98 -1.68
C GLY A 22 13.14 -7.50 -1.56
N HIS A 23 12.80 -7.96 -0.36
CA HIS A 23 11.45 -8.35 0.04
C HIS A 23 10.88 -7.31 1.00
N PHE A 24 9.57 -7.14 0.96
CA PHE A 24 8.85 -6.17 1.77
C PHE A 24 7.56 -6.79 2.32
N VAL A 25 7.29 -6.56 3.59
CA VAL A 25 6.05 -6.99 4.25
C VAL A 25 5.51 -5.81 5.03
N CYS A 26 4.25 -5.45 4.78
CA CYS A 26 3.59 -4.36 5.47
C CYS A 26 2.22 -4.77 5.96
N LYS A 27 1.87 -4.33 7.18
CA LYS A 27 0.56 -4.56 7.77
C LYS A 27 -0.43 -3.52 7.23
N LEU A 28 -1.50 -4.01 6.63
CA LEU A 28 -2.64 -3.25 6.15
C LEU A 28 -3.83 -3.46 7.11
N PHE A 29 -4.62 -2.42 7.33
CA PHE A 29 -5.81 -2.52 8.18
C PHE A 29 -7.11 -2.55 7.40
N ASP A 30 -7.24 -1.73 6.34
CA ASP A 30 -8.39 -1.77 5.44
C ASP A 30 -7.90 -1.56 4.00
N VAL A 31 -8.25 -2.47 3.10
CA VAL A 31 -7.89 -2.48 1.68
C VAL A 31 -9.03 -1.99 0.77
N PHE A 32 -10.03 -1.35 1.38
CA PHE A 32 -11.25 -0.88 0.72
C PHE A 32 -11.22 0.62 0.41
N THR A 33 -10.22 1.36 0.90
CA THR A 33 -10.08 2.80 0.63
C THR A 33 -9.29 3.02 -0.66
N PRO A 34 -9.61 4.07 -1.45
CA PRO A 34 -8.83 4.43 -2.64
C PRO A 34 -7.34 4.60 -2.34
N PHE A 35 -7.00 5.21 -1.20
CA PHE A 35 -5.62 5.31 -0.71
C PHE A 35 -4.93 3.95 -0.59
N SER A 36 -5.56 2.98 0.10
CA SER A 36 -4.96 1.67 0.31
C SER A 36 -4.82 0.89 -1.00
N VAL A 37 -5.83 0.92 -1.86
CA VAL A 37 -5.77 0.26 -3.18
C VAL A 37 -4.68 0.88 -4.05
N GLY A 38 -4.58 2.21 -4.08
CA GLY A 38 -3.52 2.93 -4.78
C GLY A 38 -2.12 2.56 -4.26
N LEU A 39 -1.95 2.42 -2.94
CA LEU A 39 -0.67 1.96 -2.38
C LEU A 39 -0.33 0.54 -2.83
N ILE A 40 -1.29 -0.38 -2.78
CA ILE A 40 -1.10 -1.77 -3.24
C ILE A 40 -0.76 -1.80 -4.74
N TYR A 41 -1.39 -0.95 -5.54
CA TYR A 41 -1.08 -0.83 -6.97
C TYR A 41 0.37 -0.37 -7.21
N LEU A 42 0.84 0.64 -6.48
CA LEU A 42 2.23 1.10 -6.56
C LEU A 42 3.22 -0.01 -6.17
N MET A 43 2.87 -0.84 -5.18
CA MET A 43 3.66 -2.03 -4.84
C MET A 43 3.62 -3.10 -5.94
N TYR A 44 2.43 -3.39 -6.50
CA TYR A 44 2.25 -4.32 -7.63
C TYR A 44 3.13 -3.94 -8.83
N ARG A 45 3.20 -2.64 -9.15
CA ARG A 45 4.06 -2.11 -10.22
C ARG A 45 5.54 -2.22 -9.88
N SER A 46 5.91 -2.17 -8.60
CA SER A 46 7.30 -2.09 -8.14
C SER A 46 7.97 -3.42 -7.78
N PHE A 47 7.20 -4.50 -7.59
CA PHE A 47 7.72 -5.82 -7.24
C PHE A 47 7.36 -6.87 -8.28
N LYS A 48 8.14 -7.95 -8.37
CA LYS A 48 7.82 -9.08 -9.28
C LYS A 48 6.68 -9.94 -8.75
N TYR A 49 6.47 -9.96 -7.44
CA TYR A 49 5.37 -10.70 -6.83
C TYR A 49 4.77 -9.89 -5.69
N VAL A 50 3.44 -9.81 -5.65
CA VAL A 50 2.67 -9.16 -4.60
C VAL A 50 1.51 -10.05 -4.22
N SER A 51 1.26 -10.22 -2.92
CA SER A 51 0.08 -10.91 -2.42
C SER A 51 -0.46 -10.24 -1.16
N ILE A 52 -1.76 -10.43 -0.91
CA ILE A 52 -2.44 -9.97 0.29
C ILE A 52 -2.76 -11.21 1.12
N HIS A 53 -2.29 -11.23 2.36
CA HIS A 53 -2.45 -12.37 3.25
C HIS A 53 -3.21 -11.98 4.52
N LYS A 54 -4.29 -12.70 4.81
CA LYS A 54 -5.00 -12.62 6.10
C LYS A 54 -4.55 -13.80 6.97
N PRO A 55 -3.74 -13.60 8.02
CA PRO A 55 -3.29 -14.71 8.84
C PRO A 55 -4.46 -15.33 9.63
N ASN A 56 -4.51 -16.66 9.66
CA ASN A 56 -5.53 -17.45 10.39
C ASN A 56 -5.56 -17.18 11.90
N THR A 57 -4.51 -16.59 12.46
CA THR A 57 -4.42 -16.18 13.87
C THR A 57 -5.06 -14.82 14.17
N SER A 58 -5.52 -14.09 13.14
CA SER A 58 -6.33 -12.89 13.32
C SER A 58 -7.74 -13.28 13.78
N ARG A 59 -8.31 -12.55 14.74
CA ARG A 59 -9.70 -12.81 15.19
C ARG A 59 -10.63 -12.71 13.96
N PRO A 60 -11.66 -13.56 13.82
CA PRO A 60 -12.57 -13.55 12.66
C PRO A 60 -13.19 -12.17 12.35
N ALA A 61 -13.29 -11.30 13.36
CA ALA A 61 -13.83 -9.94 13.26
C ALA A 61 -12.79 -8.83 12.95
N ASN A 62 -11.51 -9.16 12.72
CA ASN A 62 -10.47 -8.17 12.42
C ASN A 62 -10.22 -8.06 10.90
N SER A 63 -10.10 -6.82 10.41
CA SER A 63 -9.72 -6.49 9.03
C SER A 63 -8.21 -6.57 8.76
N GLU A 64 -7.42 -7.08 9.70
CA GLU A 64 -5.96 -7.13 9.60
C GLU A 64 -5.50 -8.01 8.44
N ARG A 65 -4.81 -7.40 7.48
CA ARG A 65 -4.23 -8.05 6.30
C ARG A 65 -2.76 -7.64 6.18
N TYR A 66 -1.95 -8.41 5.49
CA TYR A 66 -0.56 -8.09 5.23
C TYR A 66 -0.33 -8.11 3.72
N ILE A 67 0.35 -7.09 3.20
CA ILE A 67 0.89 -7.14 1.86
C ILE A 67 2.29 -7.75 1.91
N ILE A 68 2.52 -8.74 1.06
CA ILE A 68 3.81 -9.41 0.90
C ILE A 68 4.30 -9.12 -0.51
N CYS A 69 5.43 -8.42 -0.60
CA CYS A 69 6.07 -8.01 -1.84
C CYS A 69 7.43 -8.70 -1.96
N LYS A 70 7.71 -9.30 -3.12
CA LYS A 70 8.98 -10.00 -3.35
C LYS A 70 9.67 -9.53 -4.62
N TRP A 71 10.99 -9.42 -4.51
CA TRP A 71 11.90 -9.06 -5.58
C TRP A 71 11.56 -7.72 -6.21
N LYS A 72 12.01 -6.64 -5.56
CA LYS A 72 11.92 -5.28 -6.11
C LYS A 72 12.45 -5.25 -7.55
N LYS A 73 11.67 -4.66 -8.46
CA LYS A 73 12.03 -4.40 -9.85
C LYS A 73 13.00 -3.20 -9.92
N GLU A 74 13.93 -3.25 -10.88
CA GLU A 74 14.77 -2.10 -11.23
C GLU A 74 13.93 -1.00 -11.89
N GLY A 75 14.37 0.25 -11.85
CA GLY A 75 13.66 1.37 -12.48
C GLY A 75 12.40 1.82 -11.73
N THR A 76 12.32 1.57 -10.42
CA THR A 76 11.17 1.90 -9.57
C THR A 76 11.43 3.09 -8.65
N GLU A 77 12.51 3.83 -8.90
CA GLU A 77 12.98 4.97 -8.11
C GLU A 77 11.95 6.11 -8.07
N ASP A 78 11.20 6.32 -9.15
CA ASP A 78 10.22 7.40 -9.21
C ASP A 78 8.97 7.09 -8.36
N VAL A 79 8.55 5.82 -8.29
CA VAL A 79 7.50 5.39 -7.35
C VAL A 79 7.95 5.61 -5.91
N TYR A 80 9.22 5.33 -5.60
CA TYR A 80 9.79 5.60 -4.28
C TYR A 80 9.79 7.10 -3.95
N LYS A 81 10.29 7.95 -4.86
CA LYS A 81 10.28 9.41 -4.64
C LYS A 81 8.87 9.94 -4.44
N TYR A 82 7.92 9.49 -5.26
CA TYR A 82 6.53 9.87 -5.14
C TYR A 82 5.94 9.51 -3.77
N LEU A 83 6.13 8.25 -3.33
CA LEU A 83 5.65 7.82 -2.01
C LEU A 83 6.33 8.58 -0.86
N PHE A 84 7.60 8.97 -1.05
CA PHE A 84 8.34 9.75 -0.06
C PHE A 84 7.77 11.16 0.05
N GLU A 85 7.49 11.81 -1.07
CA GLU A 85 6.82 13.11 -1.11
C GLU A 85 5.41 13.07 -0.53
N MET A 86 4.63 12.03 -0.86
CA MET A 86 3.28 11.86 -0.29
C MET A 86 3.34 11.69 1.22
N ASN A 87 4.36 11.00 1.71
CA ASN A 87 4.57 10.87 3.14
C ASN A 87 4.87 12.22 3.81
N GLU A 88 5.79 13.01 3.27
CA GLU A 88 6.09 14.35 3.81
C GLU A 88 4.83 15.23 3.83
N ARG A 89 3.98 15.12 2.80
CA ARG A 89 2.68 15.81 2.78
C ARG A 89 1.74 15.33 3.88
N ILE A 90 1.62 14.01 4.08
CA ILE A 90 0.79 13.44 5.16
C ILE A 90 1.25 13.94 6.53
N ILE A 91 2.57 13.98 6.76
CA ILE A 91 3.14 14.51 8.00
C ILE A 91 2.79 15.99 8.15
N GLY A 92 2.94 16.79 7.10
CA GLY A 92 2.61 18.21 7.11
C GLY A 92 1.11 18.50 7.35
N LEU A 93 0.23 17.58 6.95
CA LEU A 93 -1.22 17.68 7.15
C LEU A 93 -1.69 17.16 8.52
N SER A 94 -0.81 16.53 9.31
CA SER A 94 -1.18 15.85 10.57
C SER A 94 -1.85 16.75 11.62
N SER A 95 -1.59 18.06 11.59
CA SER A 95 -2.19 19.06 12.48
C SER A 95 -3.44 19.74 11.91
N THR A 96 -3.85 19.36 10.68
CA THR A 96 -4.98 19.94 9.97
C THR A 96 -6.18 18.98 9.92
N SER A 97 -7.33 19.45 9.43
CA SER A 97 -8.49 18.61 9.12
C SER A 97 -8.45 17.99 7.72
N MET A 98 -7.41 18.27 6.93
CA MET A 98 -7.25 17.76 5.57
C MET A 98 -6.53 16.42 5.56
N ASP A 99 -6.83 15.56 4.59
CA ASP A 99 -6.17 14.27 4.41
C ASP A 99 -6.00 13.91 2.92
N ILE A 100 -5.02 13.07 2.63
CA ILE A 100 -4.82 12.48 1.30
C ILE A 100 -5.71 11.24 1.18
N VAL A 101 -6.70 11.31 0.29
CA VAL A 101 -7.72 10.27 0.11
C VAL A 101 -7.35 9.23 -0.96
N GLU A 102 -6.47 9.58 -1.90
CA GLU A 102 -6.05 8.72 -3.01
C GLU A 102 -4.58 8.98 -3.37
N LEU A 103 -3.90 7.92 -3.85
CA LEU A 103 -2.52 7.98 -4.35
C LEU A 103 -2.44 7.78 -5.86
N VAL A 104 -3.43 7.10 -6.42
CA VAL A 104 -3.52 6.75 -7.84
C VAL A 104 -4.95 7.02 -8.27
N PRO A 105 -5.17 7.72 -9.39
CA PRO A 105 -6.51 7.93 -9.94
C PRO A 105 -7.25 6.61 -10.14
N VAL A 106 -8.54 6.58 -9.83
CA VAL A 106 -9.36 5.36 -9.93
C VAL A 106 -9.41 4.82 -11.36
N GLU A 107 -9.35 5.72 -12.35
CA GLU A 107 -9.35 5.39 -13.77
C GLU A 107 -8.12 4.55 -14.15
N ASP A 108 -6.94 4.89 -13.58
CA ASP A 108 -5.69 4.16 -13.82
C ASP A 108 -5.72 2.77 -13.15
N LEU A 109 -6.39 2.66 -12.00
CA LEU A 109 -6.58 1.37 -11.31
C LEU A 109 -7.54 0.45 -12.08
N GLN A 110 -8.61 1.01 -12.64
CA GLN A 110 -9.61 0.26 -13.42
C GLN A 110 -9.11 -0.12 -14.82
N ALA A 111 -8.19 0.66 -15.38
CA ALA A 111 -7.57 0.34 -16.66
C ALA A 111 -6.69 -0.93 -16.61
N ASP A 112 -6.16 -1.28 -15.42
CA ASP A 112 -5.43 -2.51 -15.18
C ASP A 112 -6.37 -3.61 -14.69
N GLN A 113 -6.98 -4.34 -15.65
CA GLN A 113 -8.01 -5.34 -15.34
C GLN A 113 -7.48 -6.50 -14.48
N GLU A 114 -6.23 -6.93 -14.69
CA GLU A 114 -5.62 -8.01 -13.90
C GLU A 114 -5.50 -7.61 -12.43
N PHE A 115 -5.01 -6.39 -12.18
CA PHE A 115 -4.92 -5.84 -10.83
C PHE A 115 -6.31 -5.64 -10.21
N PHE A 116 -7.25 -5.06 -10.97
CA PHE A 116 -8.59 -4.76 -10.49
C PHE A 116 -9.34 -6.03 -10.07
N ASP A 117 -9.31 -7.07 -10.91
CA ASP A 117 -9.98 -8.34 -10.64
C ASP A 117 -9.41 -9.02 -9.39
N TYR A 118 -8.08 -9.01 -9.23
CA TYR A 118 -7.41 -9.54 -8.05
C TYR A 118 -7.83 -8.80 -6.76
N MET A 119 -7.88 -7.47 -6.80
CA MET A 119 -8.31 -6.67 -5.64
C MET A 119 -9.79 -6.93 -5.31
N TYR A 120 -10.64 -7.06 -6.33
CA TYR A 120 -12.05 -7.36 -6.15
C TYR A 120 -12.26 -8.76 -5.54
N SER A 121 -11.54 -9.79 -6.01
CA SER A 121 -11.64 -11.13 -5.45
C SER A 121 -11.10 -11.19 -4.01
N SER A 122 -9.94 -10.60 -3.75
CA SER A 122 -9.31 -10.60 -2.41
C SER A 122 -10.17 -9.92 -1.35
N ASN A 123 -10.97 -8.93 -1.75
CA ASN A 123 -11.87 -8.20 -0.86
C ASN A 123 -13.15 -8.98 -0.52
N ASN A 124 -13.56 -9.93 -1.37
CA ASN A 124 -14.76 -10.74 -1.20
C ASN A 124 -14.49 -12.13 -0.58
N GLU A 125 -13.22 -12.43 -0.27
CA GLU A 125 -12.74 -13.54 0.58
C GLU A 125 -12.57 -13.11 2.04
#